data_AF-A0A955MNX8-F1
#
_entry.id   AF-A0A955MNX8-F1
#
_cell.length_a   1.000
_cell.length_b   1.000
_cell.length_c   1.000
_cell.angle_alpha   90.00
_cell.angle_beta   90.00
_cell.angle_gamma   90.00
#
_symmetry.space_group_name_H-M   'P 1'
#
loop_
_entity.id
_entity.type
_entity.pdbx_description
1 polymer ?
#
loop_
_entity_poly.entity_id
_entity_poly.type
_entity_poly.pdbx_seq_one_letter_code
_entity_poly.pdbx_strand_id
1 'polypeptide(L)'
;EGKPFTPRDCVFSENVIPEVFSNSFFFEKDRGVKGIRHPDAKMIRTRDWKFNYYPEGYSELYHLTNDPMEQRNLVGDPDYRNTERELKDRILDWLINSVETDQIAERWLV
;
A
#
# COMPACT_ATOMS: atom_id res chain seq x y z
N GLU A 1 -24.44 0.75 -18.23
CA GLU A 1 -23.18 0.66 -19.00
C GLU A 1 -22.03 1.04 -18.07
N GLY A 2 -20.94 0.27 -18.04
CA GLY A 2 -19.82 0.54 -17.13
C GLY A 2 -19.00 1.75 -17.59
N LYS A 3 -18.49 2.56 -16.66
CA LYS A 3 -17.55 3.63 -16.98
C LYS A 3 -16.35 3.06 -17.78
N PRO A 4 -15.85 3.77 -18.81
CA PRO A 4 -14.67 3.34 -19.53
C PRO A 4 -13.47 3.27 -18.58
N PHE A 5 -12.70 2.18 -18.68
CA PHE A 5 -11.49 2.00 -17.88
C PHE A 5 -10.49 3.12 -18.18
N THR A 6 -10.11 3.88 -17.15
CA THR A 6 -9.02 4.85 -17.24
C THR A 6 -7.80 4.23 -16.57
N PRO A 7 -6.68 4.02 -17.29
CA PRO A 7 -5.45 3.53 -16.70
C PRO A 7 -5.01 4.46 -15.58
N ARG A 8 -4.74 3.91 -14.39
CA ARG A 8 -4.13 4.63 -13.29
C ARG A 8 -2.63 4.34 -13.29
N ASP A 9 -1.83 5.35 -13.01
CA ASP A 9 -0.38 5.24 -12.83
C ASP A 9 -0.01 4.53 -11.52
N CYS A 10 -0.91 4.58 -10.54
CA CYS A 10 -0.78 3.95 -9.24
C CYS A 10 -2.13 3.53 -8.63
N VAL A 11 -2.06 2.70 -7.60
CA VAL A 11 -3.18 2.36 -6.71
C VAL A 11 -2.78 2.59 -5.26
N PHE A 12 -3.73 3.03 -4.46
CA PHE A 12 -3.56 3.26 -3.03
C PHE A 12 -4.45 2.31 -2.22
N SER A 13 -4.06 2.02 -0.97
CA SER A 13 -4.89 1.28 -0.02
C SER A 13 -4.63 1.75 1.41
N GLU A 14 -5.69 1.86 2.21
CA GLU A 14 -5.61 2.10 3.66
C GLU A 14 -5.68 0.84 4.51
N ASN A 15 -5.90 -0.32 3.87
CA ASN A 15 -5.93 -1.62 4.52
C ASN A 15 -5.02 -2.57 3.73
N VAL A 16 -3.79 -2.74 4.19
CA VAL A 16 -2.94 -3.84 3.73
C VAL A 16 -3.22 -5.00 4.64
N ILE A 17 -4.02 -5.96 4.20
CA ILE A 17 -4.12 -7.26 4.86
C ILE A 17 -2.95 -8.10 4.32
N PRO A 18 -1.88 -8.35 5.10
CA PRO A 18 -0.70 -9.04 4.62
C PRO A 18 -1.00 -10.46 4.07
N GLU A 19 -2.09 -11.09 4.53
CA GLU A 19 -2.59 -12.38 4.01
C GLU A 19 -2.92 -12.36 2.51
N VAL A 20 -3.26 -11.20 1.95
CA VAL A 20 -3.61 -11.08 0.52
C VAL A 20 -2.36 -11.11 -0.37
N PHE A 21 -1.18 -10.80 0.19
CA PHE A 21 0.08 -10.67 -0.56
C PHE A 21 1.10 -11.76 -0.25
N SER A 22 0.94 -12.50 0.84
CA SER A 22 1.83 -13.61 1.20
C SER A 22 1.08 -14.72 1.93
N ASN A 23 1.31 -15.96 1.49
CA ASN A 23 0.80 -17.18 2.13
C ASN A 23 1.43 -17.45 3.51
N SER A 24 2.30 -16.57 4.00
CA SER A 24 3.03 -16.74 5.27
C SER A 24 2.50 -15.88 6.40
N PHE A 25 1.47 -15.07 6.17
CA PHE A 25 0.86 -14.21 7.18
C PHE A 25 -0.60 -14.59 7.35
N PHE A 26 -1.04 -14.76 8.61
CA PHE A 26 -2.40 -15.16 8.97
C PHE A 26 -2.98 -14.17 9.98
N PHE A 27 -4.24 -13.79 9.79
CA PHE A 27 -4.99 -12.96 10.73
C PHE A 27 -5.30 -13.76 12.00
N GLU A 28 -4.94 -13.22 13.16
CA GLU A 28 -5.44 -13.69 14.45
C GLU A 28 -6.50 -12.71 14.97
N LYS A 29 -7.71 -13.20 15.25
CA LYS A 29 -8.77 -12.37 15.86
C LYS A 29 -8.26 -11.71 17.14
N ASP A 30 -8.50 -10.40 17.29
CA ASP A 30 -8.07 -9.54 18.39
C ASP A 30 -6.56 -9.23 18.50
N ARG A 31 -5.72 -9.90 17.69
CA ARG A 31 -4.25 -9.65 17.60
C ARG A 31 -3.79 -9.12 16.24
N GLY A 32 -4.60 -9.31 15.21
CA GLY A 32 -4.29 -8.98 13.82
C GLY A 32 -3.14 -9.81 13.26
N VAL A 33 -2.31 -9.23 12.40
CA VAL A 33 -1.15 -9.92 11.80
C VAL A 33 0.11 -9.52 12.52
N LYS A 34 0.89 -10.51 13.01
CA LYS A 34 2.12 -10.27 13.80
C LYS A 34 1.92 -9.33 15.00
N GLY A 35 0.73 -9.33 15.61
CA GLY A 35 0.41 -8.47 16.75
C GLY A 35 -0.06 -7.04 16.38
N ILE A 36 -0.16 -6.73 15.09
CA ILE A 36 -0.71 -5.47 14.60
C ILE A 36 -2.23 -5.63 14.45
N ARG A 37 -2.97 -5.17 15.46
CA ARG A 37 -4.43 -5.36 15.61
C ARG A 37 -5.26 -4.68 14.52
N HIS A 38 -4.79 -3.54 14.03
CA HIS A 38 -5.40 -2.79 12.93
C HIS A 38 -4.30 -2.52 11.91
N PRO A 39 -4.37 -3.03 10.69
CA PRO A 39 -3.43 -2.64 9.66
C PRO A 39 -3.82 -1.23 9.18
N ASP A 40 -3.54 -0.21 10.00
CA ASP A 40 -3.56 1.20 9.60
C ASP A 40 -2.36 1.46 8.67
N ALA A 41 -2.22 0.61 7.66
CA ALA A 41 -1.14 0.62 6.71
C ALA A 41 -1.57 1.43 5.51
N LYS A 42 -0.74 2.39 5.11
CA LYS A 42 -0.93 3.12 3.86
C LYS A 42 -0.03 2.50 2.81
N MET A 43 -0.61 2.10 1.69
CA MET A 43 0.13 1.51 0.59
C MET A 43 -0.05 2.32 -0.68
N ILE A 44 1.04 2.44 -1.43
CA ILE A 44 1.02 2.84 -2.83
C ILE A 44 1.71 1.77 -3.66
N ARG A 45 1.09 1.39 -4.77
CA ARG A 45 1.68 0.52 -5.78
C ARG A 45 1.64 1.21 -7.14
N THR A 46 2.80 1.34 -7.73
CA THR A 46 2.99 1.76 -9.13
C THR A 46 3.31 0.53 -9.98
N ARG A 47 3.63 0.74 -11.26
CA ARG A 47 4.12 -0.33 -12.14
C ARG A 47 5.43 -0.96 -11.62
N ASP A 48 6.35 -0.13 -11.13
CA ASP A 48 7.71 -0.56 -10.82
C ASP A 48 7.99 -0.70 -9.31
N TRP A 49 7.16 -0.09 -8.47
CA TRP A 49 7.39 0.04 -7.03
C TRP A 49 6.15 -0.25 -6.20
N LYS A 50 6.37 -0.79 -5.00
CA LYS A 50 5.38 -0.84 -3.93
C LYS A 50 6.00 -0.29 -2.65
N PHE A 51 5.25 0.56 -1.96
CA PHE A 51 5.64 1.10 -0.66
C PHE A 51 4.50 0.93 0.33
N ASN A 52 4.82 0.39 1.51
CA ASN A 52 3.93 0.24 2.65
C ASN A 52 4.44 1.11 3.80
N TYR A 53 3.55 1.89 4.42
CA TYR A 53 3.82 2.67 5.61
C TYR A 53 2.93 2.21 6.76
N TYR A 54 3.51 2.00 7.94
CA TYR A 54 2.81 1.58 9.15
C TYR A 54 2.87 2.68 10.23
N PRO A 55 1.84 2.83 11.10
CA PRO A 55 1.73 3.95 12.05
C PRO A 55 2.84 4.02 13.11
N GLU A 56 3.59 2.94 13.28
CA GLU A 56 4.70 2.84 14.23
C GLU A 56 6.05 3.26 13.62
N GLY A 57 6.04 3.78 12.39
CA GLY A 57 7.24 4.21 11.67
C GLY A 57 7.96 3.10 10.91
N TYR A 58 7.49 1.85 11.01
CA TYR A 58 7.91 0.79 10.11
C TYR A 58 7.45 1.09 8.69
N SER A 59 8.25 0.70 7.71
CA SER A 59 7.89 0.79 6.30
C SER A 59 8.59 -0.29 5.49
N GLU A 60 8.05 -0.55 4.31
CA GLU A 60 8.61 -1.49 3.35
C GLU A 60 8.61 -0.87 1.95
N LEU A 61 9.69 -1.09 1.21
CA LEU A 61 9.88 -0.60 -0.16
C LEU A 61 10.37 -1.77 -1.02
N TYR A 62 9.61 -2.08 -2.08
CA TYR A 62 9.89 -3.18 -2.99
C TYR A 62 9.96 -2.67 -4.43
N HIS A 63 11.00 -3.07 -5.16
CA HIS A 63 11.12 -2.83 -6.59
C HIS A 63 10.50 -3.99 -7.36
N LEU A 64 9.20 -3.89 -7.70
CA LEU A 64 8.42 -4.98 -8.27
C LEU A 64 8.96 -5.55 -9.59
N THR A 65 9.57 -4.70 -10.43
CA THR A 65 10.16 -5.16 -11.71
C THR A 65 11.39 -6.04 -11.51
N ASN A 66 12.18 -5.80 -10.45
CA ASN A 66 13.39 -6.55 -10.15
C ASN A 66 13.15 -7.66 -9.10
N ASP A 67 12.18 -7.46 -8.22
CA ASP A 67 11.78 -8.35 -7.14
C ASP A 67 10.25 -8.48 -7.09
N PRO A 68 9.66 -9.22 -8.05
CA PRO A 68 8.21 -9.39 -8.13
C PRO A 68 7.63 -10.22 -6.98
N MET A 69 8.49 -10.89 -6.21
CA MET A 69 8.11 -11.69 -5.04
C MET A 69 8.28 -10.93 -3.71
N GLU A 70 8.68 -9.66 -3.76
CA GLU A 70 8.73 -8.76 -2.60
C GLU A 70 9.59 -9.32 -1.45
N GLN A 71 10.72 -9.95 -1.78
CA GLN A 71 11.60 -10.62 -0.82
C GLN A 71 12.62 -9.69 -0.19
N ARG A 72 12.95 -8.56 -0.84
CA ARG A 72 13.98 -7.62 -0.39
C ARG A 72 13.37 -6.25 -0.09
N ASN A 73 13.21 -5.95 1.20
CA ASN A 73 12.86 -4.61 1.65
C ASN A 73 14.06 -3.65 1.43
N LEU A 74 13.83 -2.56 0.70
CA LEU A 74 14.82 -1.53 0.34
C LEU A 74 14.73 -0.26 1.19
N VAL A 75 13.88 -0.22 2.22
CA VAL A 75 13.76 0.96 3.11
C VAL A 75 15.08 1.29 3.78
N GLY A 76 15.41 2.57 3.83
CA GLY A 76 16.63 3.09 4.47
C GLY A 76 17.91 2.91 3.66
N ASP A 77 17.88 2.15 2.56
CA ASP A 77 18.98 2.05 1.62
C ASP A 77 19.23 3.43 0.96
N PRO A 78 20.45 4.01 1.08
CA PRO A 78 20.76 5.32 0.53
C PRO A 78 20.44 5.49 -0.95
N ASP A 79 20.56 4.42 -1.74
CA ASP A 79 20.35 4.44 -3.19
C ASP A 79 18.87 4.64 -3.55
N TYR A 80 17.95 4.28 -2.64
CA TYR A 80 16.50 4.32 -2.87
C TYR A 80 15.76 5.39 -2.04
N ARG A 81 16.49 6.26 -1.31
CA ARG A 81 15.91 7.32 -0.48
C ARG A 81 14.97 8.26 -1.23
N ASN A 82 15.30 8.60 -2.47
CA ASN A 82 14.46 9.48 -3.28
C ASN A 82 13.13 8.81 -3.63
N THR A 83 13.17 7.52 -3.98
CA THR A 83 11.98 6.72 -4.27
C THR A 83 11.11 6.54 -3.03
N GLU A 84 11.71 6.24 -1.88
CA GLU A 84 11.00 6.15 -0.59
C GLU A 84 10.26 7.46 -0.28
N ARG A 85 10.96 8.60 -0.40
CA ARG A 85 10.37 9.92 -0.15
C ARG A 85 9.24 10.23 -1.14
N GLU A 86 9.46 10.02 -2.43
CA GLU A 86 8.45 10.30 -3.46
C GLU A 86 7.16 9.52 -3.20
N LEU A 87 7.26 8.21 -2.93
CA LEU A 87 6.08 7.37 -2.70
C LEU A 87 5.37 7.74 -1.39
N LYS A 88 6.11 8.15 -0.37
CA LYS A 88 5.55 8.66 0.88
C LYS A 88 4.81 9.99 0.69
N ASP A 89 5.38 10.92 -0.08
CA ASP A 89 4.74 12.20 -0.39
C ASP A 89 3.44 11.98 -1.17
N ARG A 90 3.44 11.05 -2.14
CA ARG A 90 2.22 10.69 -2.89
C ARG A 90 1.12 10.08 -2.02
N ILE A 91 1.48 9.26 -1.04
CA ILE A 91 0.51 8.76 -0.05
C ILE A 91 -0.08 9.93 0.73
N LEU A 92 0.76 10.86 1.20
CA LEU A 92 0.29 12.02 1.96
C LEU A 92 -0.66 12.89 1.12
N ASP A 93 -0.29 13.19 -0.11
CA ASP A 93 -1.14 13.94 -1.04
C ASP A 93 -2.48 13.24 -1.26
N TRP A 94 -2.46 11.92 -1.43
CA TRP A 94 -3.69 11.13 -1.56
C TRP A 94 -4.56 11.21 -0.31
N LEU A 95 -3.99 11.12 0.90
CA LEU A 95 -4.75 11.24 2.15
C LEU A 95 -5.37 12.63 2.34
N ILE A 96 -4.71 13.68 1.86
CA ILE A 96 -5.21 15.04 1.97
C ILE A 96 -6.36 15.29 0.99
N ASN A 97 -6.26 14.75 -0.23
CA ASN A 97 -7.16 15.09 -1.33
C ASN A 97 -8.30 14.10 -1.55
N SER A 98 -8.20 12.86 -1.03
CA SER A 98 -9.25 11.85 -1.23
C SER A 98 -10.40 12.05 -0.26
N VAL A 99 -11.61 11.86 -0.75
CA VAL A 99 -12.82 11.78 0.07
C VAL A 99 -13.26 10.32 0.24
N GLU A 100 -14.10 10.03 1.23
CA GLU A 100 -14.54 8.66 1.57
C GLU A 100 -15.13 7.90 0.36
N THR A 101 -15.84 8.60 -0.53
CA THR A 101 -16.41 8.01 -1.74
C THR A 101 -15.37 7.52 -2.75
N ASP A 102 -14.14 8.06 -2.73
CA ASP A 102 -13.05 7.62 -3.62
C ASP A 102 -12.50 6.24 -3.23
N GLN A 103 -12.75 5.83 -1.98
CA GLN A 103 -12.29 4.56 -1.41
C GLN A 103 -13.33 3.44 -1.60
N ILE A 104 -14.56 3.78 -1.96
CA ILE A 104 -15.66 2.83 -2.11
C ILE A 104 -15.89 2.57 -3.59
N ALA A 105 -15.95 1.28 -3.97
CA ALA A 105 -16.32 0.92 -5.33
C ALA A 105 -17.69 1.51 -5.67
N GLU A 106 -17.82 2.21 -6.80
CA GLU A 106 -19.04 2.97 -7.15
C GLU A 106 -20.33 2.16 -7.04
N ARG A 107 -20.28 0.86 -7.37
CA ARG A 107 -21.42 -0.08 -7.25
C ARG A 107 -21.90 -0.31 -5.81
N TRP A 108 -21.16 0.13 -4.80
CA TRP A 108 -21.45 -0.01 -3.37
C TRP A 108 -21.87 1.33 -2.75
N LEU A 109 -21.86 2.42 -3.52
CA LEU A 109 -22.47 3.68 -3.10
C LEU A 109 -23.99 3.52 -3.13
N VAL A 110 -24.66 3.85 -2.02
CA VAL A 110 -26.13 3.79 -1.84
C VAL A 110 -26.78 5.06 -2.34
#